data_AF-A0A956HXF5-F1
#
_entry.id   AF-A0A956HXF5-F1
#
_cell.length_a   1.000
_cell.length_b   1.000
_cell.length_c   1.000
_cell.angle_alpha   90.00
_cell.angle_beta   90.00
_cell.angle_gamma   90.00
#
_symmetry.space_group_name_H-M   'P 1'
#
loop_
_entity.id
_entity.type
_entity.pdbx_description
1 polymer ?
#
loop_
_entity_poly.entity_id
_entity_poly.type
_entity_poly.pdbx_seq_one_letter_code
_entity_poly.pdbx_strand_id
1 'polypeptide(L)'
;MQASGVRAVHLALALSVASLAVVPAVFAQESKVLDLNRAAMEDYQNLDMDGAVDKLVRAAELAKSSNVSRSLLATSYLNLGVVYVAGFADNGRGLDAFVRALEADPSAKLDPLTSTPEVQTVYNLAKKKAGSGGGEVDGNIPHTAPSGQVIHTPLPVFVEVPGKAPVQKVTLFYRHAGDDDYEKARMERMEGGFGYEIPCAAVAPPSVEYFFVAYDRRGKALGFRGKSDAPISVPVVAALAGPAPSLPGREPPAACADLECPPGMPGCSTPPATGGPIVEGHLEGEACEQTLECAAGLECFDGTCQPEEPEDTGNPPRFFLHLGGTFGVAYVGEGMPADSAPVGSGTSTTHVQSGQAGCSLDNPNEYCVRIQTPGFVPTFALRVTAGYYIFERLALAGTWRFQPSAGEGAMANMLLGLRAQYLFTTPREEGLGLAGFVGGSYGQIQPQPAQPTSDKAPYVRAGLGGVQLGGVVVYRFSRNFGLHFTPEVHMLLPLFLFNLDFTAGVEIGF
;
A
#
# COMPACT_ATOMS: atom_id res chain seq x y z
N MET A 1 67.80 -14.58 -58.10
CA MET A 1 66.39 -14.44 -58.50
C MET A 1 65.83 -13.22 -57.81
N GLN A 2 65.17 -12.36 -58.60
CA GLN A 2 64.52 -11.09 -58.24
C GLN A 2 63.55 -11.28 -57.05
N ALA A 3 63.26 -10.30 -56.19
CA ALA A 3 62.99 -8.91 -56.50
C ALA A 3 63.21 -7.95 -55.31
N SER A 4 63.59 -6.71 -55.67
CA SER A 4 63.26 -5.38 -55.12
C SER A 4 62.72 -5.29 -53.68
N GLY A 5 63.34 -4.57 -52.75
CA GLY A 5 63.63 -3.13 -52.82
C GLY A 5 62.45 -2.36 -52.19
N VAL A 6 62.57 -1.43 -51.24
CA VAL A 6 63.42 -0.23 -51.24
C VAL A 6 63.16 0.54 -49.93
N ARG A 7 64.24 1.00 -49.25
CA ARG A 7 64.43 2.26 -48.46
C ARG A 7 63.62 2.49 -47.17
N ALA A 8 64.07 3.23 -46.16
CA ALA A 8 65.29 4.01 -45.93
C ALA A 8 65.35 4.48 -44.46
N VAL A 9 66.58 4.59 -43.96
CA VAL A 9 67.13 5.65 -43.07
C VAL A 9 66.51 5.79 -41.66
N HIS A 10 67.27 5.31 -40.68
CA HIS A 10 67.13 5.64 -39.26
C HIS A 10 67.93 6.91 -38.93
N LEU A 11 67.28 7.91 -38.34
CA LEU A 11 67.94 9.08 -37.76
C LEU A 11 67.30 9.41 -36.40
N ALA A 12 68.16 9.45 -35.38
CA ALA A 12 68.10 10.19 -34.12
C ALA A 12 66.80 10.13 -33.28
N LEU A 13 66.84 9.37 -32.18
CA LEU A 13 65.90 9.48 -31.06
C LEU A 13 66.65 9.93 -29.80
N ALA A 14 66.60 11.22 -29.51
CA ALA A 14 66.89 11.79 -28.20
C ALA A 14 65.88 12.92 -27.96
N LEU A 15 64.82 12.67 -27.18
CA LEU A 15 64.10 13.70 -26.43
C LEU A 15 63.16 13.05 -25.38
N SER A 16 63.38 13.45 -24.12
CA SER A 16 62.40 13.60 -23.03
C SER A 16 61.52 12.40 -22.62
N VAL A 17 62.00 11.62 -21.62
CA VAL A 17 61.12 10.92 -20.66
C VAL A 17 60.77 11.90 -19.54
N ALA A 18 59.65 12.60 -19.69
CA ALA A 18 58.98 13.32 -18.61
C ALA A 18 57.48 13.22 -18.88
N SER A 19 56.82 12.19 -18.36
CA SER A 19 55.37 12.05 -18.43
C SER A 19 54.81 11.11 -17.35
N LEU A 20 54.08 11.74 -16.42
CA LEU A 20 52.96 11.25 -15.61
C LEU A 20 53.18 10.18 -14.53
N ALA A 21 53.53 10.65 -13.32
CA ALA A 21 53.04 10.06 -12.08
C ALA A 21 51.77 10.81 -11.63
N VAL A 22 50.60 10.44 -12.15
CA VAL A 22 49.28 10.94 -11.68
C VAL A 22 48.34 9.74 -11.56
N VAL A 23 48.54 8.89 -10.55
CA VAL A 23 47.62 7.77 -10.26
C VAL A 23 47.31 7.52 -8.75
N PRO A 24 47.94 8.10 -7.70
CA PRO A 24 47.64 7.67 -6.32
C PRO A 24 46.34 8.24 -5.70
N ALA A 25 45.74 9.30 -6.26
CA ALA A 25 44.63 9.99 -5.60
C ALA A 25 43.27 9.24 -5.67
N VAL A 26 42.98 8.60 -6.80
CA VAL A 26 41.69 7.90 -7.02
C VAL A 26 41.60 6.64 -6.15
N PHE A 27 42.67 5.83 -6.10
CA PHE A 27 42.71 4.60 -5.29
C PHE A 27 42.54 4.86 -3.78
N ALA A 28 43.05 5.97 -3.26
CA ALA A 28 42.89 6.34 -1.85
C ALA A 28 41.47 6.82 -1.50
N GLN A 29 40.73 7.35 -2.48
CA GLN A 29 39.35 7.78 -2.30
C GLN A 29 38.38 6.59 -2.38
N GLU A 30 38.62 5.63 -3.29
CA GLU A 30 37.82 4.40 -3.35
C GLU A 30 37.90 3.59 -2.06
N SER A 31 39.10 3.43 -1.48
CA SER A 31 39.26 2.72 -0.21
C SER A 31 38.48 3.39 0.93
N LYS A 32 38.49 4.72 0.97
CA LYS A 32 37.78 5.49 2.00
C LYS A 32 36.26 5.36 1.87
N VAL A 33 35.72 5.34 0.64
CA VAL A 33 34.28 5.08 0.41
C VAL A 33 33.90 3.66 0.85
N LEU A 34 34.75 2.67 0.56
CA LEU A 34 34.54 1.28 0.99
C LEU A 34 34.53 1.16 2.53
N ASP A 35 35.48 1.81 3.20
CA ASP A 35 35.57 1.80 4.66
C ASP A 35 34.35 2.46 5.32
N LEU A 36 33.85 3.56 4.76
CA LEU A 36 32.61 4.20 5.23
C LEU A 36 31.39 3.29 5.06
N ASN A 37 31.28 2.59 3.92
CA ASN A 37 30.20 1.63 3.69
C ASN A 37 30.24 0.48 4.71
N ARG A 38 31.43 -0.06 4.98
CA ARG A 38 31.60 -1.13 5.98
C ARG A 38 31.22 -0.63 7.37
N ALA A 39 31.79 0.49 7.80
CA ALA A 39 31.53 1.07 9.11
C ALA A 39 30.05 1.39 9.32
N ALA A 40 29.37 1.93 8.30
CA ALA A 40 27.93 2.18 8.40
C ALA A 40 27.10 0.90 8.60
N MET A 41 27.45 -0.18 7.93
CA MET A 41 26.73 -1.46 8.09
C MET A 41 27.08 -2.15 9.41
N GLU A 42 28.23 -1.87 10.00
CA GLU A 42 28.54 -2.24 11.39
C GLU A 42 27.67 -1.44 12.37
N ASP A 43 27.51 -0.13 12.18
CA ASP A 43 26.63 0.69 13.02
C ASP A 43 25.17 0.24 12.92
N TYR A 44 24.70 -0.05 11.71
CA TYR A 44 23.37 -0.61 11.48
C TYR A 44 23.15 -1.92 12.24
N GLN A 45 24.14 -2.82 12.23
CA GLN A 45 24.09 -4.07 13.01
C GLN A 45 24.12 -3.83 14.52
N ASN A 46 24.77 -2.76 14.97
CA ASN A 46 24.83 -2.33 16.37
C ASN A 46 23.63 -1.44 16.77
N LEU A 47 22.62 -1.30 15.91
CA LEU A 47 21.41 -0.49 16.08
C LEU A 47 21.65 1.03 16.15
N ASP A 48 22.83 1.52 15.75
CA ASP A 48 23.14 2.94 15.58
C ASP A 48 22.74 3.40 14.17
N MET A 49 21.43 3.59 13.98
CA MET A 49 20.84 3.92 12.67
C MET A 49 21.26 5.32 12.18
N ASP A 50 21.36 6.28 13.08
CA ASP A 50 21.78 7.65 12.75
C ASP A 50 23.26 7.67 12.33
N GLY A 51 24.12 6.95 13.08
CA GLY A 51 25.53 6.78 12.74
C GLY A 51 25.75 6.09 11.39
N ALA A 52 24.89 5.12 11.05
CA ALA A 52 24.89 4.45 9.75
C ALA A 52 24.51 5.40 8.61
N VAL A 53 23.44 6.19 8.76
CA VAL A 53 23.00 7.18 7.76
C VAL A 53 24.10 8.22 7.51
N ASP A 54 24.66 8.79 8.57
CA ASP A 54 25.72 9.81 8.47
C ASP A 54 26.93 9.32 7.66
N LYS A 55 27.35 8.07 7.91
CA LYS A 55 28.50 7.47 7.21
C LYS A 55 28.17 7.15 5.75
N LEU A 56 26.94 6.70 5.44
CA LEU A 56 26.51 6.39 4.07
C LEU A 56 26.30 7.63 3.22
N VAL A 57 25.77 8.72 3.78
CA VAL A 57 25.68 10.02 3.09
C VAL A 57 27.09 10.53 2.76
N ARG A 58 28.01 10.52 3.73
CA ARG A 58 29.41 10.91 3.49
C ARG A 58 30.09 10.01 2.46
N ALA A 59 29.80 8.71 2.45
CA ALA A 59 30.32 7.78 1.46
C ALA A 59 29.82 8.13 0.05
N ALA A 60 28.53 8.41 -0.11
CA ALA A 60 27.93 8.79 -1.38
C ALA A 60 28.45 10.14 -1.90
N GLU A 61 28.61 11.14 -1.03
CA GLU A 61 29.18 12.45 -1.37
C GLU A 61 30.65 12.35 -1.80
N LEU A 62 31.44 11.57 -1.07
CA LEU A 62 32.83 11.33 -1.40
C LEU A 62 32.95 10.59 -2.74
N ALA A 63 32.13 9.55 -2.96
CA ALA A 63 32.11 8.81 -4.21
C ALA A 63 31.71 9.69 -5.41
N LYS A 64 30.74 10.59 -5.24
CA LYS A 64 30.27 11.52 -6.28
C LYS A 64 31.32 12.58 -6.63
N SER A 65 32.04 13.11 -5.64
CA SER A 65 33.05 14.17 -5.83
C SER A 65 34.39 13.66 -6.38
N SER A 66 34.67 12.37 -6.22
CA SER A 66 35.98 11.77 -6.45
C SER A 66 36.08 10.94 -7.75
N ASN A 67 35.01 10.92 -8.58
CA ASN A 67 34.89 10.08 -9.78
C ASN A 67 35.24 8.59 -9.52
N VAL A 68 34.88 8.12 -8.32
CA VAL A 68 35.04 6.74 -7.83
C VAL A 68 34.11 5.81 -8.62
N SER A 69 34.42 4.51 -8.64
CA SER A 69 33.59 3.49 -9.29
C SER A 69 32.09 3.70 -9.04
N ARG A 70 31.31 3.76 -10.14
CA ARG A 70 29.85 3.89 -10.11
C ARG A 70 29.17 2.78 -9.31
N SER A 71 29.76 1.59 -9.30
CA SER A 71 29.26 0.46 -8.52
C SER A 71 29.38 0.73 -7.01
N LEU A 72 30.45 1.39 -6.57
CA LEU A 72 30.65 1.72 -5.15
C LEU A 72 29.75 2.88 -4.69
N LEU A 73 29.49 3.84 -5.57
CA LEU A 73 28.45 4.84 -5.37
C LEU A 73 27.07 4.18 -5.23
N ALA A 74 26.75 3.22 -6.10
CA ALA A 74 25.51 2.47 -6.03
C ALA A 74 25.39 1.66 -4.73
N THR A 75 26.46 1.00 -4.28
CA THR A 75 26.49 0.30 -2.99
C THR A 75 26.17 1.23 -1.82
N SER A 76 26.71 2.45 -1.83
CA SER A 76 26.42 3.45 -0.79
C SER A 76 24.94 3.79 -0.72
N TYR A 77 24.30 3.99 -1.87
CA TYR A 77 22.86 4.24 -1.95
C TYR A 77 22.00 3.01 -1.66
N LEU A 78 22.43 1.80 -2.02
CA LEU A 78 21.75 0.55 -1.66
C LEU A 78 21.70 0.40 -0.14
N ASN A 79 22.84 0.51 0.53
CA ASN A 79 22.94 0.42 1.97
C ASN A 79 22.10 1.51 2.65
N LEU A 80 22.10 2.73 2.12
CA LEU A 80 21.28 3.82 2.64
C LEU A 80 19.78 3.51 2.53
N GLY A 81 19.35 2.93 1.41
CA GLY A 81 17.97 2.49 1.22
C GLY A 81 17.57 1.38 2.19
N VAL A 82 18.47 0.42 2.47
CA VAL A 82 18.26 -0.62 3.49
C VAL A 82 18.06 0.00 4.86
N VAL A 83 18.94 0.92 5.28
CA VAL A 83 18.87 1.56 6.60
C VAL A 83 17.57 2.37 6.73
N TYR A 84 17.14 3.11 5.71
CA TYR A 84 15.88 3.84 5.77
C TYR A 84 14.66 2.93 5.88
N VAL A 85 14.58 1.89 5.06
CA VAL A 85 13.42 0.98 5.08
C VAL A 85 13.42 0.14 6.36
N ALA A 86 14.51 -0.56 6.65
CA ALA A 86 14.54 -1.53 7.74
C ALA A 86 14.89 -0.92 9.11
N GLY A 87 15.61 0.20 9.15
CA GLY A 87 15.99 0.88 10.39
C GLY A 87 14.97 1.94 10.83
N PHE A 88 14.36 2.66 9.88
CA PHE A 88 13.45 3.78 10.17
C PHE A 88 12.01 3.56 9.73
N ALA A 89 11.67 2.43 9.09
CA ALA A 89 10.38 2.20 8.43
C ALA A 89 10.02 3.28 7.39
N ASP A 90 11.03 3.96 6.85
CA ASP A 90 10.86 5.07 5.92
C ASP A 90 10.98 4.58 4.48
N ASN A 91 9.85 4.11 3.97
CA ASN A 91 9.73 3.59 2.61
C ASN A 91 9.92 4.68 1.53
N GLY A 92 9.72 5.95 1.86
CA GLY A 92 9.90 7.09 0.96
C GLY A 92 11.38 7.37 0.69
N ARG A 93 12.15 7.67 1.76
CA ARG A 93 13.60 7.88 1.66
C ARG A 93 14.33 6.63 1.17
N GLY A 94 13.85 5.45 1.58
CA GLY A 94 14.34 4.16 1.09
C GLY A 94 14.21 4.00 -0.43
N LEU A 95 13.03 4.32 -0.97
CA LEU A 95 12.77 4.26 -2.40
C LEU A 95 13.66 5.21 -3.20
N ASP A 96 13.82 6.45 -2.73
CA ASP A 96 14.66 7.45 -3.40
C ASP A 96 16.13 7.04 -3.40
N ALA A 97 16.63 6.49 -2.29
CA ALA A 97 17.98 5.94 -2.21
C ALA A 97 18.18 4.77 -3.20
N PHE A 98 17.25 3.82 -3.26
CA PHE A 98 17.34 2.71 -4.22
C PHE A 98 17.26 3.16 -5.68
N VAL A 99 16.48 4.21 -6.01
CA VAL A 99 16.47 4.79 -7.35
C VAL A 99 17.84 5.36 -7.69
N ARG A 100 18.45 6.16 -6.80
CA ARG A 100 19.80 6.71 -7.00
C ARG A 100 20.86 5.62 -7.14
N ALA A 101 20.72 4.51 -6.41
CA ALA A 101 21.60 3.36 -6.55
C ALA A 101 21.56 2.76 -7.97
N LEU A 102 20.35 2.56 -8.49
CA LEU A 102 20.12 1.97 -9.81
C LEU A 102 20.42 2.94 -10.97
N GLU A 103 20.35 4.24 -10.72
CA GLU A 103 20.85 5.27 -11.66
C GLU A 103 22.38 5.26 -11.75
N ALA A 104 23.06 5.07 -10.61
CA ALA A 104 24.52 4.96 -10.58
C ALA A 104 25.01 3.66 -11.23
N ASP A 105 24.40 2.52 -10.88
CA ASP A 105 24.69 1.20 -11.44
C ASP A 105 23.39 0.41 -11.67
N PRO A 106 22.90 0.30 -12.92
CA PRO A 106 21.70 -0.47 -13.25
C PRO A 106 21.80 -1.97 -12.92
N SER A 107 23.01 -2.49 -12.74
CA SER A 107 23.28 -3.89 -12.40
C SER A 107 23.34 -4.15 -10.89
N ALA A 108 23.23 -3.10 -10.07
CA ALA A 108 23.24 -3.18 -8.61
C ALA A 108 22.20 -4.20 -8.10
N LYS A 109 22.53 -4.87 -7.00
CA LYS A 109 21.69 -5.88 -6.35
C LYS A 109 21.80 -5.70 -4.84
N LEU A 110 20.67 -5.87 -4.15
CA LEU A 110 20.69 -5.91 -2.69
C LEU A 110 21.52 -7.10 -2.20
N ASP A 111 22.16 -6.92 -1.04
CA ASP A 111 22.76 -8.02 -0.29
C ASP A 111 21.64 -8.91 0.28
N PRO A 112 21.61 -10.23 0.01
CA PRO A 112 20.63 -11.14 0.57
C PRO A 112 20.51 -11.08 2.10
N LEU A 113 21.60 -10.75 2.82
CA LEU A 113 21.61 -10.67 4.28
C LEU A 113 20.84 -9.48 4.84
N THR A 114 20.64 -8.43 4.05
CA THR A 114 19.92 -7.21 4.44
C THR A 114 18.60 -7.04 3.69
N SER A 115 18.21 -8.03 2.89
CA SER A 115 17.03 -8.01 2.02
C SER A 115 15.81 -8.62 2.72
N THR A 116 15.29 -7.94 3.74
CA THR A 116 13.97 -8.29 4.31
C THR A 116 12.88 -8.16 3.23
N PRO A 117 11.72 -8.84 3.37
CA PRO A 117 10.64 -8.74 2.39
C PRO A 117 10.16 -7.31 2.10
N GLU A 118 10.22 -6.43 3.10
CA GLU A 118 9.88 -5.02 2.96
C GLU A 118 10.92 -4.27 2.11
N VAL A 119 12.20 -4.38 2.46
CA VAL A 119 13.33 -3.84 1.67
C VAL A 119 13.27 -4.31 0.22
N GLN A 120 13.01 -5.60 0.00
CA GLN A 120 12.90 -6.18 -1.33
C GLN A 120 11.73 -5.61 -2.13
N THR A 121 10.60 -5.31 -1.47
CA THR A 121 9.43 -4.71 -2.10
C THR A 121 9.71 -3.30 -2.59
N VAL A 122 10.32 -2.46 -1.74
CA VAL A 122 10.69 -1.08 -2.08
C VAL A 122 11.78 -1.06 -3.17
N TYR A 123 12.76 -1.95 -3.09
CA TYR A 123 13.79 -2.09 -4.12
C TYR A 123 13.22 -2.52 -5.48
N ASN A 124 12.29 -3.47 -5.49
CA ASN A 124 11.61 -3.89 -6.74
C ASN A 124 10.81 -2.73 -7.35
N LEU A 125 10.20 -1.87 -6.53
CA LEU A 125 9.55 -0.64 -6.99
C LEU A 125 10.59 0.34 -7.58
N ALA A 126 11.75 0.48 -6.95
CA ALA A 126 12.86 1.28 -7.47
C ALA A 126 13.36 0.76 -8.83
N LYS A 127 13.47 -0.57 -9.02
CA LYS A 127 13.82 -1.17 -10.32
C LYS A 127 12.83 -0.83 -11.43
N LYS A 128 11.54 -0.76 -11.13
CA LYS A 128 10.52 -0.32 -12.09
C LYS A 128 10.69 1.16 -12.46
N LYS A 129 11.04 2.01 -11.47
CA LYS A 129 11.32 3.44 -11.68
C LYS A 129 12.61 3.67 -12.47
N ALA A 130 13.71 3.02 -12.09
CA ALA A 130 15.02 3.15 -12.73
C ALA A 130 15.09 2.49 -14.11
N GLY A 131 14.41 1.35 -14.31
CA GLY A 131 14.25 0.68 -15.61
C GLY A 131 13.41 1.46 -16.64
N SER A 132 12.74 2.53 -16.20
CA SER A 132 12.02 3.47 -17.08
C SER A 132 12.93 4.59 -17.62
N GLY A 133 14.26 4.50 -17.43
CA GLY A 133 15.22 5.41 -18.04
C GLY A 133 15.12 6.82 -17.47
N GLY A 134 15.45 6.95 -16.18
CA GLY A 134 15.84 8.21 -15.54
C GLY A 134 17.20 8.66 -16.09
N GLY A 135 17.21 9.12 -17.35
CA GLY A 135 18.21 10.10 -17.72
C GLY A 135 17.95 11.33 -16.85
N GLU A 136 19.01 11.84 -16.22
CA GLU A 136 19.07 13.16 -15.60
C GLU A 136 18.36 14.17 -16.53
N VAL A 137 17.07 14.39 -16.27
CA VAL A 137 16.32 15.50 -16.85
C VAL A 137 16.72 16.69 -16.01
N ASP A 138 17.85 17.29 -16.37
CA ASP A 138 18.11 18.67 -16.05
C ASP A 138 17.00 19.47 -16.75
N GLY A 139 15.96 19.77 -15.99
CA GLY A 139 14.66 20.11 -16.55
C GLY A 139 13.95 21.07 -15.62
N ASN A 140 14.55 22.25 -15.41
CA ASN A 140 13.94 23.37 -14.74
C ASN A 140 12.69 23.81 -15.52
N ILE A 141 11.54 23.27 -15.13
CA ILE A 141 10.26 23.70 -15.68
C ILE A 141 10.10 25.20 -15.39
N PRO A 142 9.83 26.05 -16.40
CA PRO A 142 9.66 27.47 -16.14
C PRO A 142 8.41 27.70 -15.27
N HIS A 143 8.65 28.32 -14.13
CA HIS A 143 7.65 28.66 -13.13
C HIS A 143 8.16 29.85 -12.33
N THR A 144 7.25 30.77 -12.03
CA THR A 144 7.50 31.92 -11.17
C THR A 144 6.69 31.72 -9.89
N ALA A 145 7.40 31.51 -8.78
CA ALA A 145 6.76 31.32 -7.49
C ALA A 145 6.09 32.64 -7.05
N PRO A 146 4.83 32.60 -6.57
CA PRO A 146 4.23 33.73 -5.88
C PRO A 146 5.11 34.20 -4.71
N SER A 147 5.22 35.51 -4.52
CA SER A 147 6.00 36.09 -3.42
C SER A 147 5.38 35.88 -2.04
N GLY A 148 4.10 35.50 -2.00
CA GLY A 148 3.34 35.16 -0.81
C GLY A 148 1.87 34.96 -1.17
N GLN A 149 1.07 34.55 -0.19
CA GLN A 149 -0.40 34.55 -0.29
C GLN A 149 -1.03 34.99 1.04
N VAL A 150 -2.23 35.59 0.97
CA VAL A 150 -3.02 35.87 2.15
C VAL A 150 -3.62 34.58 2.71
N ILE A 151 -3.69 34.48 4.03
CA ILE A 151 -4.35 33.36 4.71
C ILE A 151 -5.75 33.10 4.12
N HIS A 152 -6.15 31.83 4.02
CA HIS A 152 -7.47 31.41 3.51
C HIS A 152 -7.83 31.97 2.13
N THR A 153 -6.83 32.24 1.28
CA THR A 153 -7.03 32.65 -0.11
C THR A 153 -6.40 31.59 -1.01
N PRO A 154 -7.09 31.05 -2.03
CA PRO A 154 -6.52 30.01 -2.89
C PRO A 154 -5.18 30.47 -3.46
N LEU A 155 -4.19 29.58 -3.52
CA LEU A 155 -2.86 29.92 -4.04
C LEU A 155 -2.74 29.45 -5.50
N PRO A 156 -2.85 30.35 -6.49
CA PRO A 156 -2.71 30.00 -7.90
C PRO A 156 -1.24 29.73 -8.22
N VAL A 157 -0.99 28.57 -8.82
CA VAL A 157 0.32 28.15 -9.29
C VAL A 157 0.25 27.75 -10.76
N PHE A 158 1.20 28.27 -11.54
CA PHE A 158 1.23 28.08 -12.99
C PHE A 158 2.61 27.63 -13.48
N VAL A 159 2.59 26.65 -14.37
CA VAL A 159 3.77 26.09 -15.03
C VAL A 159 3.69 26.42 -16.51
N GLU A 160 4.68 27.14 -17.01
CA GLU A 160 4.81 27.46 -18.43
C GLU A 160 5.34 26.25 -19.18
N VAL A 161 4.66 25.86 -20.26
CA VAL A 161 5.08 24.76 -21.12
C VAL A 161 5.14 25.26 -22.55
N PRO A 162 6.33 25.26 -23.19
CA PRO A 162 6.45 25.62 -24.59
C PRO A 162 5.53 24.77 -25.46
N GLY A 163 4.83 25.37 -26.43
CA GLY A 163 3.81 24.67 -27.23
C GLY A 163 4.31 23.45 -28.03
N LYS A 164 5.62 23.30 -28.20
CA LYS A 164 6.27 22.15 -28.86
C LYS A 164 6.76 21.06 -27.87
N ALA A 165 6.68 21.30 -26.57
CA ALA A 165 7.17 20.36 -25.57
C ALA A 165 6.21 19.15 -25.45
N PRO A 166 6.74 17.91 -25.37
CA PRO A 166 5.92 16.69 -25.34
C PRO A 166 5.25 16.42 -23.96
N VAL A 167 4.86 17.47 -23.24
CA VAL A 167 4.25 17.37 -21.90
C VAL A 167 2.76 17.07 -22.02
N GLN A 168 2.34 15.93 -21.48
CA GLN A 168 0.96 15.46 -21.49
C GLN A 168 0.23 15.70 -20.16
N LYS A 169 0.96 15.68 -19.04
CA LYS A 169 0.44 15.86 -17.69
C LYS A 169 1.47 16.56 -16.82
N VAL A 170 1.02 17.49 -15.97
CA VAL A 170 1.83 18.03 -14.86
C VAL A 170 1.14 17.67 -13.55
N THR A 171 1.91 17.17 -12.59
CA THR A 171 1.44 16.89 -11.23
C THR A 171 2.09 17.88 -10.28
N LEU A 172 1.26 18.54 -9.48
CA LEU A 172 1.62 19.37 -8.35
C LEU A 172 1.63 18.48 -7.10
N PHE A 173 2.66 18.65 -6.29
CA PHE A 173 2.75 18.08 -4.94
C PHE A 173 2.82 19.26 -3.98
N TYR A 174 1.87 19.39 -3.05
CA TYR A 174 1.83 20.50 -2.08
C TYR A 174 1.56 20.01 -0.66
N ARG A 175 1.95 20.81 0.33
CA ARG A 175 1.71 20.56 1.77
C ARG A 175 1.79 21.84 2.58
N HIS A 176 1.35 21.81 3.83
CA HIS A 176 1.75 22.84 4.79
C HIS A 176 3.21 22.65 5.18
N ALA A 177 3.91 23.74 5.43
CA ALA A 177 5.30 23.66 5.88
C ALA A 177 5.40 22.93 7.22
N GLY A 178 6.18 21.85 7.22
CA GLY A 178 6.37 20.97 8.38
C GLY A 178 5.61 19.64 8.30
N ASP A 179 4.67 19.48 7.37
CA ASP A 179 4.00 18.19 7.17
C ASP A 179 4.95 17.19 6.52
N ASP A 180 4.90 15.92 6.93
CA ASP A 180 5.74 14.87 6.35
C ASP A 180 5.27 14.44 4.95
N ASP A 181 3.97 14.51 4.69
CA ASP A 181 3.34 14.03 3.47
C ASP A 181 2.93 15.18 2.51
N TYR A 182 3.05 14.91 1.20
CA TYR A 182 2.57 15.79 0.15
C TYR A 182 1.25 15.30 -0.44
N GLU A 183 0.26 16.21 -0.51
CA GLU A 183 -0.94 16.02 -1.32
C GLU A 183 -0.61 16.13 -2.82
N LYS A 184 -1.36 15.41 -3.66
CA LYS A 184 -1.09 15.29 -5.10
C LYS A 184 -2.26 15.83 -5.91
N ALA A 185 -2.05 16.92 -6.63
CA ALA A 185 -3.01 17.50 -7.56
C ALA A 185 -2.59 17.33 -9.02
N ARG A 186 -3.56 17.03 -9.88
CA ARG A 186 -3.37 17.06 -11.33
C ARG A 186 -3.68 18.48 -11.82
N MET A 187 -2.69 19.13 -12.43
CA MET A 187 -2.89 20.48 -12.97
C MET A 187 -3.75 20.46 -14.24
N GLU A 188 -4.48 21.55 -14.46
CA GLU A 188 -5.34 21.74 -15.62
C GLU A 188 -4.58 22.40 -16.77
N ARG A 189 -4.86 21.97 -18.00
CA ARG A 189 -4.23 22.56 -19.19
C ARG A 189 -4.90 23.89 -19.52
N MET A 190 -4.09 24.93 -19.72
CA MET A 190 -4.56 26.26 -20.09
C MET A 190 -3.65 26.90 -21.15
N GLU A 191 -3.95 28.14 -21.55
CA GLU A 191 -3.11 28.85 -22.51
C GLU A 191 -1.69 29.04 -21.94
N GLY A 192 -0.67 28.69 -22.74
CA GLY A 192 0.74 28.81 -22.34
C GLY A 192 1.27 27.74 -21.37
N GLY A 193 0.43 26.84 -20.83
CA GLY A 193 0.91 25.87 -19.84
C GLY A 193 -0.13 25.09 -19.06
N PHE A 194 0.14 24.88 -17.77
CA PHE A 194 -0.74 24.19 -16.84
C PHE A 194 -0.90 25.00 -15.54
N GLY A 195 -2.13 25.14 -15.08
CA GLY A 195 -2.48 25.90 -13.87
C GLY A 195 -3.19 25.04 -12.83
N TYR A 196 -3.08 25.43 -11.56
CA TYR A 196 -3.85 24.87 -10.46
C TYR A 196 -3.99 25.92 -9.35
N GLU A 197 -5.10 25.89 -8.60
CA GLU A 197 -5.33 26.74 -7.43
C GLU A 197 -5.31 25.84 -6.19
N ILE A 198 -4.28 25.97 -5.36
CA ILE A 198 -4.18 25.24 -4.10
C ILE A 198 -5.31 25.75 -3.19
N PRO A 199 -6.13 24.85 -2.62
CA PRO A 199 -7.35 25.22 -1.89
C PRO A 199 -7.05 26.02 -0.62
N CYS A 200 -8.00 26.85 -0.17
CA CYS A 200 -7.87 27.70 1.01
C CYS A 200 -7.42 26.95 2.28
N ALA A 201 -7.91 25.72 2.48
CA ALA A 201 -7.54 24.88 3.62
C ALA A 201 -6.05 24.53 3.65
N ALA A 202 -5.38 24.51 2.49
CA ALA A 202 -3.96 24.27 2.35
C ALA A 202 -3.12 25.56 2.39
N VAL A 203 -3.73 26.74 2.54
CA VAL A 203 -3.04 28.05 2.60
C VAL A 203 -3.08 28.60 4.03
N ALA A 204 -2.24 28.03 4.89
CA ALA A 204 -2.10 28.43 6.30
C ALA A 204 -0.65 28.83 6.65
N PRO A 205 -0.44 29.62 7.72
CA PRO A 205 0.90 29.97 8.19
C PRO A 205 1.68 28.74 8.67
N PRO A 206 3.03 28.72 8.54
CA PRO A 206 3.85 29.84 8.08
C PRO A 206 4.03 29.93 6.56
N SER A 207 3.87 28.82 5.83
CA SER A 207 4.05 28.78 4.38
C SER A 207 3.45 27.52 3.77
N VAL A 208 3.14 27.59 2.48
CA VAL A 208 2.80 26.42 1.65
C VAL A 208 4.05 25.97 0.91
N GLU A 209 4.36 24.67 0.98
CA GLU A 209 5.49 24.06 0.27
C GLU A 209 5.00 23.22 -0.90
N TYR A 210 5.63 23.35 -2.07
CA TYR A 210 5.26 22.56 -3.23
C TYR A 210 6.39 22.32 -4.24
N PHE A 211 6.18 21.33 -5.11
CA PHE A 211 7.00 21.09 -6.30
C PHE A 211 6.17 20.49 -7.44
N PHE A 212 6.70 20.54 -8.66
CA PHE A 212 6.05 20.06 -9.86
C PHE A 212 6.83 18.94 -10.53
N VAL A 213 6.12 18.01 -11.16
CA VAL A 213 6.70 17.03 -12.08
C VAL A 213 5.89 16.99 -13.36
N ALA A 214 6.55 17.21 -14.50
CA ALA A 214 5.95 17.09 -15.82
C ALA A 214 6.19 15.69 -16.40
N TYR A 215 5.19 15.14 -17.09
CA TYR A 215 5.21 13.79 -17.67
C TYR A 215 4.83 13.81 -19.15
N ASP A 216 5.43 12.90 -19.92
CA ASP A 216 5.05 12.62 -21.30
C ASP A 216 3.83 11.68 -21.40
N ARG A 217 3.43 11.33 -22.63
CA ARG A 217 2.32 10.39 -22.91
C ARG A 217 2.53 8.98 -22.36
N ARG A 218 3.77 8.57 -22.11
CA ARG A 218 4.16 7.24 -21.62
C ARG A 218 4.37 7.23 -20.11
N GLY A 219 4.13 8.35 -19.42
CA GLY A 219 4.35 8.50 -17.99
C GLY A 219 5.81 8.72 -17.60
N LYS A 220 6.70 9.01 -18.56
CA LYS A 220 8.10 9.37 -18.27
C LYS A 220 8.17 10.81 -17.78
N ALA A 221 8.87 11.05 -16.67
CA ALA A 221 9.15 12.40 -16.19
C ALA A 221 10.04 13.15 -17.20
N LEU A 222 9.59 14.34 -17.61
CA LEU A 222 10.27 15.21 -18.57
C LEU A 222 11.03 16.36 -17.90
N GLY A 223 10.68 16.70 -16.66
CA GLY A 223 11.29 17.78 -15.90
C GLY A 223 10.58 18.00 -14.56
N PHE A 224 11.16 18.84 -13.72
CA PHE A 224 10.63 19.20 -12.41
C PHE A 224 10.94 20.67 -12.06
N ARG A 225 10.22 21.19 -11.06
CA ARG A 225 10.57 22.46 -10.42
C ARG A 225 10.30 22.35 -8.93
N GLY A 226 11.34 22.60 -8.13
CA GLY A 226 11.38 22.17 -6.72
C GLY A 226 11.61 20.66 -6.61
N LYS A 227 11.85 20.18 -5.39
CA LYS A 227 11.98 18.75 -5.05
C LYS A 227 11.35 18.48 -3.68
N SER A 228 11.15 17.21 -3.32
CA SER A 228 10.69 16.84 -1.98
C SER A 228 11.64 17.29 -0.86
N ASP A 229 12.96 17.28 -1.12
CA ASP A 229 14.02 17.69 -0.19
C ASP A 229 14.41 19.19 -0.31
N ALA A 230 13.88 19.88 -1.32
CA ALA A 230 14.07 21.31 -1.55
C ALA A 230 12.83 21.88 -2.25
N PRO A 231 11.68 21.97 -1.55
CA PRO A 231 10.44 22.47 -2.13
C PRO A 231 10.51 23.98 -2.35
N ILE A 232 9.62 24.48 -3.20
CA ILE A 232 9.33 25.91 -3.26
C ILE A 232 8.47 26.24 -2.05
N SER A 233 8.90 27.20 -1.23
CA SER A 233 8.13 27.69 -0.09
C SER A 233 7.55 29.06 -0.41
N VAL A 234 6.23 29.20 -0.28
CA VAL A 234 5.50 30.47 -0.44
C VAL A 234 4.97 30.91 0.92
N PRO A 235 5.39 32.07 1.45
CA PRO A 235 4.95 32.53 2.77
C PRO A 235 3.47 32.88 2.78
N VAL A 236 2.77 32.45 3.83
CA VAL A 236 1.37 32.82 4.07
C VAL A 236 1.34 33.96 5.08
N VAL A 237 0.86 35.13 4.63
CA VAL A 237 0.94 36.40 5.37
C VAL A 237 -0.45 36.97 5.64
N ALA A 238 -0.57 37.85 6.61
CA ALA A 238 -1.83 38.55 6.89
C ALA A 238 -2.21 39.57 5.79
N ALA A 239 -1.20 40.17 5.15
CA ALA A 239 -1.38 41.12 4.05
C ALA A 239 -0.20 41.04 3.07
N LEU A 240 -0.49 41.12 1.77
CA LEU A 240 0.54 41.11 0.73
C LEU A 240 1.13 42.51 0.52
N ALA A 241 2.45 42.57 0.33
CA ALA A 241 3.16 43.81 -0.02
C ALA A 241 3.10 44.14 -1.52
N GLY A 242 2.53 43.25 -2.35
CA GLY A 242 2.47 43.36 -3.80
C GLY A 242 1.12 42.88 -4.37
N PRO A 243 0.99 42.82 -5.70
CA PRO A 243 -0.24 42.33 -6.33
C PRO A 243 -0.54 40.89 -5.92
N ALA A 244 -1.82 40.58 -5.71
CA ALA A 244 -2.26 39.21 -5.43
C ALA A 244 -1.94 38.29 -6.61
N PRO A 245 -1.42 37.08 -6.37
CA PRO A 245 -1.09 36.16 -7.44
C PRO A 245 -2.36 35.72 -8.16
N SER A 246 -2.27 35.51 -9.48
CA SER A 246 -3.38 35.00 -10.30
C SER A 246 -2.87 34.04 -11.38
N LEU A 247 -3.76 33.18 -11.87
CA LEU A 247 -3.47 32.38 -13.07
C LEU A 247 -3.49 33.26 -14.33
N PRO A 248 -2.73 32.91 -15.39
CA PRO A 248 -2.74 33.66 -16.64
C PRO A 248 -4.16 33.86 -17.20
N GLY A 249 -4.52 35.10 -17.48
CA GLY A 249 -5.83 35.47 -18.04
C GLY A 249 -7.00 35.42 -17.03
N ARG A 250 -6.72 35.26 -15.73
CA ARG A 250 -7.74 35.31 -14.66
C ARG A 250 -7.45 36.43 -13.66
N GLU A 251 -8.51 36.92 -13.05
CA GLU A 251 -8.41 37.81 -11.88
C GLU A 251 -7.89 37.01 -10.67
N PRO A 252 -7.19 37.66 -9.71
CA PRO A 252 -6.76 37.00 -8.49
C PRO A 252 -7.93 36.37 -7.73
N PRO A 253 -7.77 35.16 -7.16
CA PRO A 253 -8.84 34.52 -6.43
C PRO A 253 -9.18 35.31 -5.16
N ALA A 254 -10.48 35.36 -4.83
CA ALA A 254 -10.95 35.96 -3.60
C ALA A 254 -10.58 35.08 -2.39
N ALA A 255 -10.45 35.71 -1.21
CA ALA A 255 -10.38 34.97 0.04
C ALA A 255 -11.66 34.15 0.23
N CYS A 256 -11.53 32.93 0.75
CA CYS A 256 -12.66 32.08 1.08
C CYS A 256 -13.53 32.75 2.16
N ALA A 257 -14.85 32.67 1.99
CA ALA A 257 -15.83 33.41 2.80
C ALA A 257 -16.07 32.85 4.20
N ASP A 258 -15.37 31.79 4.59
CA ASP A 258 -15.53 31.16 5.90
C ASP A 258 -14.37 31.55 6.80
N LEU A 259 -14.45 32.75 7.37
CA LEU A 259 -13.88 33.08 8.68
C LEU A 259 -14.66 34.24 9.28
N GLU A 260 -15.40 33.91 10.33
CA GLU A 260 -15.89 34.86 11.32
C GLU A 260 -14.75 35.79 11.73
N CYS A 261 -14.76 37.02 11.21
CA CYS A 261 -13.83 38.05 11.65
C CYS A 261 -14.22 38.43 13.08
N PRO A 262 -13.37 38.16 14.09
CA PRO A 262 -13.65 38.57 15.45
C PRO A 262 -13.72 40.10 15.50
N PRO A 263 -14.70 40.70 16.19
CA PRO A 263 -14.85 42.14 16.24
C PRO A 263 -13.61 42.81 16.87
N GLY A 264 -12.86 43.61 16.08
CA GLY A 264 -11.78 44.46 16.59
C GLY A 264 -10.51 44.61 15.74
N MET A 265 -10.33 43.90 14.62
CA MET A 265 -9.13 44.07 13.77
C MET A 265 -9.31 45.10 12.64
N PRO A 266 -8.43 46.12 12.53
CA PRO A 266 -8.40 47.03 11.38
C PRO A 266 -7.78 46.34 10.15
N GLY A 267 -8.54 46.22 9.05
CA GLY A 267 -8.04 45.69 7.78
C GLY A 267 -9.09 45.10 6.83
N CYS A 268 -10.29 44.77 7.32
CA CYS A 268 -11.36 44.23 6.48
C CYS A 268 -12.17 45.37 5.84
N SER A 269 -11.78 45.77 4.63
CA SER A 269 -12.67 46.55 3.76
C SER A 269 -13.62 45.58 3.03
N THR A 270 -14.91 45.67 3.35
CA THR A 270 -16.02 45.01 2.62
C THR A 270 -15.93 45.30 1.12
N PRO A 271 -16.00 44.30 0.22
CA PRO A 271 -16.22 44.55 -1.20
C PRO A 271 -17.69 44.90 -1.47
N PRO A 272 -17.99 45.68 -2.52
CA PRO A 272 -19.35 46.07 -2.86
C PRO A 272 -20.12 44.92 -3.52
N ALA A 273 -21.39 44.82 -3.16
CA ALA A 273 -22.35 43.94 -3.79
C ALA A 273 -22.48 44.22 -5.29
N THR A 274 -22.36 43.18 -6.13
CA THR A 274 -23.15 43.03 -7.37
C THR A 274 -23.02 41.63 -7.99
N GLY A 275 -24.07 40.83 -7.84
CA GLY A 275 -24.73 40.16 -8.97
C GLY A 275 -24.38 38.69 -9.30
N GLY A 276 -25.21 37.76 -8.83
CA GLY A 276 -25.42 36.43 -9.47
C GLY A 276 -26.01 35.39 -8.50
N PRO A 277 -27.04 34.61 -8.87
CA PRO A 277 -27.98 34.02 -7.90
C PRO A 277 -27.43 32.75 -7.25
N ILE A 278 -27.29 32.77 -5.93
CA ILE A 278 -27.25 31.55 -5.11
C ILE A 278 -28.68 31.15 -4.77
N VAL A 279 -28.96 29.86 -4.93
CA VAL A 279 -30.23 29.27 -4.50
C VAL A 279 -30.21 29.33 -2.98
N GLU A 280 -31.00 30.24 -2.42
CA GLU A 280 -31.09 30.46 -0.97
C GLU A 280 -31.78 29.25 -0.32
N GLY A 281 -30.98 28.30 0.15
CA GLY A 281 -31.38 27.42 1.25
C GLY A 281 -31.14 28.14 2.57
N HIS A 282 -31.94 27.81 3.59
CA HIS A 282 -31.82 28.32 4.94
C HIS A 282 -30.41 28.07 5.49
N LEU A 283 -29.85 29.11 6.10
CA LEU A 283 -28.49 29.12 6.64
C LEU A 283 -28.43 28.42 8.00
N GLU A 284 -27.23 28.15 8.49
CA GLU A 284 -27.04 27.53 9.80
C GLU A 284 -27.75 28.31 10.91
N GLY A 285 -28.55 27.62 11.72
CA GLY A 285 -29.38 28.18 12.79
C GLY A 285 -30.76 28.68 12.37
N GLU A 286 -31.08 28.71 11.08
CA GLU A 286 -32.42 29.06 10.59
C GLU A 286 -33.39 27.87 10.69
N ALA A 287 -34.67 28.17 10.89
CA ALA A 287 -35.68 27.15 11.10
C ALA A 287 -35.97 26.34 9.83
N CYS A 288 -36.19 25.04 9.95
CA CYS A 288 -36.48 24.15 8.83
C CYS A 288 -37.45 23.04 9.24
N GLU A 289 -38.18 22.49 8.27
CA GLU A 289 -38.94 21.24 8.45
C GLU A 289 -38.28 20.06 7.72
N GLN A 290 -37.50 20.32 6.67
CA GLN A 290 -36.86 19.30 5.84
C GLN A 290 -35.45 19.73 5.40
N THR A 291 -34.52 18.79 5.29
CA THR A 291 -33.11 19.02 4.88
C THR A 291 -32.97 19.77 3.55
N LEU A 292 -33.90 19.58 2.61
CA LEU A 292 -33.90 20.27 1.31
C LEU A 292 -34.15 21.78 1.41
N GLU A 293 -34.64 22.25 2.55
CA GLU A 293 -34.83 23.67 2.86
C GLU A 293 -33.52 24.32 3.30
N CYS A 294 -32.52 23.54 3.70
CA CYS A 294 -31.23 24.03 4.17
C CYS A 294 -30.24 24.23 3.01
N ALA A 295 -29.29 25.15 3.19
CA ALA A 295 -28.21 25.37 2.25
C ALA A 295 -27.33 24.11 2.08
N ALA A 296 -26.64 23.99 0.94
CA ALA A 296 -25.84 22.81 0.63
C ALA A 296 -24.76 22.55 1.70
N GLY A 297 -24.74 21.33 2.25
CA GLY A 297 -23.84 20.92 3.36
C GLY A 297 -24.46 21.06 4.75
N LEU A 298 -25.72 21.47 4.84
CA LEU A 298 -26.48 21.53 6.09
C LEU A 298 -27.63 20.52 6.06
N GLU A 299 -27.98 19.97 7.23
CA GLU A 299 -29.16 19.15 7.42
C GLU A 299 -30.16 19.77 8.40
N CYS A 300 -31.44 19.41 8.25
CA CYS A 300 -32.48 19.90 9.14
C CYS A 300 -32.55 19.04 10.40
N PHE A 301 -32.02 19.56 11.50
CA PHE A 301 -31.96 18.87 12.79
C PHE A 301 -32.61 19.71 13.89
N ASP A 302 -33.54 19.09 14.63
CA ASP A 302 -34.36 19.73 15.69
C ASP A 302 -35.04 21.04 15.23
N GLY A 303 -35.48 21.06 13.98
CA GLY A 303 -36.16 22.23 13.39
C GLY A 303 -35.23 23.37 13.03
N THR A 304 -33.91 23.15 12.99
CA THR A 304 -32.90 24.15 12.57
C THR A 304 -31.89 23.56 11.59
N CYS A 305 -31.44 24.34 10.61
CA CYS A 305 -30.39 23.92 9.70
C CYS A 305 -29.05 23.92 10.43
N GLN A 306 -28.34 22.80 10.44
CA GLN A 306 -27.05 22.64 11.11
C GLN A 306 -26.06 21.98 10.15
N PRO A 307 -24.74 22.24 10.26
CA PRO A 307 -23.75 21.56 9.45
C PRO A 307 -23.87 20.06 9.65
N GLU A 308 -23.75 19.30 8.56
CA GLU A 308 -23.54 17.85 8.66
C GLU A 308 -22.29 17.66 9.53
N GLU A 309 -22.46 17.30 10.80
CA GLU A 309 -21.33 16.94 11.64
C GLU A 309 -20.63 15.79 10.92
N PRO A 310 -19.31 15.89 10.64
CA PRO A 310 -18.58 14.73 10.16
C PRO A 310 -18.81 13.66 11.21
N GLU A 311 -19.50 12.57 10.83
CA GLU A 311 -19.69 11.42 11.70
C GLU A 311 -18.36 11.21 12.41
N ASP A 312 -18.36 11.38 13.73
CA ASP A 312 -17.20 11.09 14.57
C ASP A 312 -16.88 9.62 14.30
N THR A 313 -16.00 9.38 13.32
CA THR A 313 -15.43 8.06 13.08
C THR A 313 -14.43 7.89 14.19
N GLY A 314 -14.94 7.76 15.42
CA GLY A 314 -14.15 7.40 16.58
C GLY A 314 -13.30 6.18 16.21
N ASN A 315 -12.17 6.03 16.90
CA ASN A 315 -11.24 4.96 16.58
C ASN A 315 -12.00 3.62 16.58
N PRO A 316 -12.08 2.93 15.43
CA PRO A 316 -12.84 1.70 15.33
C PRO A 316 -12.20 0.66 16.26
N PRO A 317 -13.02 -0.24 16.82
CA PRO A 317 -12.54 -1.27 17.73
C PRO A 317 -11.42 -2.07 17.07
N ARG A 318 -10.27 -2.15 17.76
CA ARG A 318 -9.11 -2.88 17.24
C ARG A 318 -9.29 -4.38 17.41
N PHE A 319 -10.05 -4.81 18.41
CA PHE A 319 -10.41 -6.21 18.56
C PHE A 319 -11.78 -6.47 17.97
N PHE A 320 -11.95 -7.66 17.39
CA PHE A 320 -13.25 -8.14 16.94
C PHE A 320 -13.46 -9.62 17.27
N LEU A 321 -14.71 -9.97 17.48
CA LEU A 321 -15.17 -11.32 17.72
C LEU A 321 -16.37 -11.61 16.80
N HIS A 322 -16.24 -12.58 15.91
CA HIS A 322 -17.33 -13.08 15.09
C HIS A 322 -17.86 -14.38 15.69
N LEU A 323 -19.16 -14.40 15.99
CA LEU A 323 -19.88 -15.57 16.49
C LEU A 323 -21.00 -15.92 15.52
N GLY A 324 -20.95 -17.10 14.92
CA GLY A 324 -21.90 -17.45 13.86
C GLY A 324 -22.15 -18.92 13.66
N GLY A 325 -23.26 -19.22 12.99
CA GLY A 325 -23.57 -20.54 12.45
C GLY A 325 -23.02 -20.67 11.04
N THR A 326 -22.55 -21.85 10.70
CA THR A 326 -21.95 -22.17 9.40
C THR A 326 -22.74 -23.26 8.70
N PHE A 327 -23.14 -22.97 7.46
CA PHE A 327 -23.60 -23.97 6.51
C PHE A 327 -22.49 -24.22 5.48
N GLY A 328 -21.97 -25.45 5.47
CA GLY A 328 -20.89 -25.86 4.58
C GLY A 328 -21.35 -26.88 3.54
N VAL A 329 -20.63 -26.95 2.43
CA VAL A 329 -20.77 -28.02 1.43
C VAL A 329 -19.40 -28.58 1.08
N ALA A 330 -19.18 -29.86 1.39
CA ALA A 330 -17.94 -30.57 1.12
C ALA A 330 -18.08 -31.45 -0.11
N TYR A 331 -17.11 -31.40 -1.03
CA TYR A 331 -17.10 -32.28 -2.19
C TYR A 331 -16.56 -33.66 -1.78
N VAL A 332 -17.37 -34.69 -1.98
CA VAL A 332 -17.07 -36.08 -1.63
C VAL A 332 -17.08 -36.92 -2.91
N GLY A 333 -15.95 -37.54 -3.22
CA GLY A 333 -15.76 -38.39 -4.39
C GLY A 333 -15.24 -39.78 -4.02
N GLU A 334 -15.15 -40.68 -5.01
CA GLU A 334 -14.69 -42.06 -4.78
C GLU A 334 -13.30 -42.12 -4.13
N GLY A 335 -13.04 -43.20 -3.39
CA GLY A 335 -11.74 -43.44 -2.73
C GLY A 335 -11.50 -42.62 -1.46
N MET A 336 -12.48 -41.85 -0.99
CA MET A 336 -12.39 -41.11 0.27
C MET A 336 -12.32 -42.05 1.49
N PRO A 337 -11.32 -41.91 2.38
CA PRO A 337 -11.20 -42.79 3.55
C PRO A 337 -12.38 -42.63 4.52
N ALA A 338 -12.81 -43.75 5.09
CA ALA A 338 -13.80 -43.79 6.17
C ALA A 338 -13.15 -43.48 7.52
N ASP A 339 -13.91 -42.86 8.41
CA ASP A 339 -13.52 -42.62 9.81
C ASP A 339 -13.48 -43.90 10.64
N SER A 340 -14.29 -44.89 10.27
CA SER A 340 -14.54 -46.11 11.03
C SER A 340 -14.52 -47.37 10.14
N ALA A 341 -14.41 -48.53 10.78
CA ALA A 341 -14.51 -49.83 10.12
C ALA A 341 -15.97 -50.33 10.11
N PRO A 342 -16.37 -51.19 9.16
CA PRO A 342 -17.73 -51.72 9.11
C PRO A 342 -18.04 -52.56 10.36
N VAL A 343 -19.26 -52.40 10.88
CA VAL A 343 -19.74 -53.17 12.02
C VAL A 343 -20.26 -54.54 11.54
N GLY A 344 -19.58 -55.62 11.92
CA GLY A 344 -19.97 -57.00 11.62
C GLY A 344 -19.09 -57.71 10.58
N SER A 345 -19.11 -59.04 10.57
CA SER A 345 -18.33 -59.87 9.66
C SER A 345 -19.11 -60.16 8.37
N GLY A 346 -19.01 -59.28 7.37
CA GLY A 346 -19.67 -59.44 6.07
C GLY A 346 -19.31 -58.36 5.06
N THR A 347 -19.79 -58.49 3.82
CA THR A 347 -19.64 -57.45 2.79
C THR A 347 -20.43 -56.20 3.18
N SER A 348 -19.74 -55.11 3.49
CA SER A 348 -20.37 -53.84 3.83
C SER A 348 -20.93 -53.13 2.60
N THR A 349 -22.19 -52.69 2.71
CA THR A 349 -22.86 -51.84 1.72
C THR A 349 -22.44 -50.38 1.82
N THR A 350 -21.80 -49.96 2.91
CA THR A 350 -21.42 -48.57 3.18
C THR A 350 -19.91 -48.33 3.15
N HIS A 351 -19.11 -49.41 3.16
CA HIS A 351 -17.65 -49.37 3.11
C HIS A 351 -17.11 -50.09 1.86
N VAL A 352 -15.92 -49.68 1.43
CA VAL A 352 -15.12 -50.34 0.40
C VAL A 352 -13.75 -50.62 0.99
N GLN A 353 -13.29 -51.88 0.94
CA GLN A 353 -11.97 -52.23 1.48
C GLN A 353 -10.84 -51.65 0.62
N SER A 354 -9.74 -51.25 1.25
CA SER A 354 -8.54 -50.83 0.52
C SER A 354 -8.07 -51.90 -0.48
N GLY A 355 -7.71 -51.47 -1.69
CA GLY A 355 -7.37 -52.32 -2.82
C GLY A 355 -8.56 -52.75 -3.68
N GLN A 356 -9.79 -52.34 -3.35
CA GLN A 356 -11.01 -52.66 -4.12
C GLN A 356 -11.73 -51.41 -4.62
N ALA A 357 -12.38 -51.51 -5.78
CA ALA A 357 -13.35 -50.54 -6.31
C ALA A 357 -12.94 -49.05 -6.15
N GLY A 358 -11.71 -48.71 -6.54
CA GLY A 358 -11.20 -47.33 -6.49
C GLY A 358 -10.70 -46.86 -5.12
N CYS A 359 -10.80 -47.67 -4.07
CA CYS A 359 -10.20 -47.41 -2.77
C CYS A 359 -8.73 -47.81 -2.76
N SER A 360 -7.82 -46.84 -2.70
CA SER A 360 -6.37 -47.08 -2.64
C SER A 360 -5.80 -46.34 -1.42
N LEU A 361 -5.74 -47.05 -0.29
CA LEU A 361 -5.16 -46.56 0.97
C LEU A 361 -3.90 -47.36 1.29
N ASP A 362 -2.93 -46.73 1.93
CA ASP A 362 -1.64 -47.35 2.26
C ASP A 362 -1.78 -48.60 3.15
N ASN A 363 -2.79 -48.60 4.03
CA ASN A 363 -3.09 -49.70 4.92
C ASN A 363 -4.21 -50.59 4.34
N PRO A 364 -3.96 -51.90 4.13
CA PRO A 364 -4.97 -52.82 3.57
C PRO A 364 -6.13 -53.11 4.52
N ASN A 365 -6.00 -52.77 5.82
CA ASN A 365 -7.05 -52.92 6.82
C ASN A 365 -7.95 -51.67 6.93
N GLU A 366 -7.69 -50.64 6.13
CA GLU A 366 -8.53 -49.46 6.07
C GLU A 366 -9.63 -49.56 5.01
N TYR A 367 -10.65 -48.72 5.18
CA TYR A 367 -11.84 -48.70 4.35
C TYR A 367 -12.06 -47.29 3.80
N CYS A 368 -12.56 -47.21 2.58
CA CYS A 368 -13.14 -46.00 2.02
C CYS A 368 -14.66 -45.99 2.23
N VAL A 369 -15.24 -44.79 2.27
CA VAL A 369 -16.69 -44.62 2.24
C VAL A 369 -17.20 -45.06 0.87
N ARG A 370 -18.24 -45.91 0.83
CA ARG A 370 -18.86 -46.26 -0.45
C ARG A 370 -19.65 -45.06 -0.96
N ILE A 371 -19.25 -44.54 -2.11
CA ILE A 371 -19.87 -43.38 -2.76
C ILE A 371 -20.40 -43.82 -4.10
N GLN A 372 -21.71 -43.71 -4.31
CA GLN A 372 -22.34 -44.10 -5.57
C GLN A 372 -22.33 -42.97 -6.59
N THR A 373 -22.56 -41.74 -6.12
CA THR A 373 -22.56 -40.55 -6.94
C THR A 373 -21.71 -39.49 -6.23
N PRO A 374 -20.53 -39.15 -6.77
CA PRO A 374 -19.73 -38.04 -6.27
C PRO A 374 -20.52 -36.72 -6.28
N GLY A 375 -20.33 -35.89 -5.26
CA GLY A 375 -21.08 -34.64 -5.16
C GLY A 375 -20.84 -33.88 -3.86
N PHE A 376 -21.62 -32.81 -3.68
CA PHE A 376 -21.56 -31.96 -2.50
C PHE A 376 -22.42 -32.53 -1.37
N VAL A 377 -21.81 -32.67 -0.21
CA VAL A 377 -22.43 -33.15 1.03
C VAL A 377 -22.50 -31.98 2.01
N PRO A 378 -23.68 -31.67 2.59
CA PRO A 378 -23.82 -30.56 3.52
C PRO A 378 -23.10 -30.86 4.85
N THR A 379 -22.52 -29.82 5.44
CA THR A 379 -21.96 -29.84 6.80
C THR A 379 -22.52 -28.65 7.57
N PHE A 380 -22.72 -28.81 8.89
CA PHE A 380 -23.22 -27.75 9.75
C PHE A 380 -22.24 -27.56 10.91
N ALA A 381 -21.88 -26.31 11.20
CA ALA A 381 -20.93 -26.00 12.24
C ALA A 381 -21.29 -24.69 12.97
N LEU A 382 -20.69 -24.50 14.13
CA LEU A 382 -20.57 -23.23 14.81
C LEU A 382 -19.17 -22.68 14.55
N ARG A 383 -19.05 -21.36 14.48
CA ARG A 383 -17.77 -20.70 14.25
C ARG A 383 -17.57 -19.51 15.16
N VAL A 384 -16.37 -19.46 15.73
CA VAL A 384 -15.83 -18.35 16.48
C VAL A 384 -14.60 -17.84 15.75
N THR A 385 -14.51 -16.54 15.51
CA THR A 385 -13.29 -15.89 15.04
C THR A 385 -12.96 -14.73 15.96
N ALA A 386 -11.78 -14.73 16.56
CA ALA A 386 -11.31 -13.63 17.40
C ALA A 386 -10.07 -13.02 16.76
N GLY A 387 -10.07 -11.71 16.53
CA GLY A 387 -8.98 -11.04 15.83
C GLY A 387 -8.64 -9.66 16.37
N TYR A 388 -7.49 -9.17 15.92
CA TYR A 388 -6.93 -7.87 16.29
C TYR A 388 -6.32 -7.16 15.06
N TYR A 389 -6.72 -5.91 14.85
CA TYR A 389 -6.17 -5.01 13.83
C TYR A 389 -4.78 -4.49 14.27
N ILE A 390 -3.73 -5.15 13.77
CA ILE A 390 -2.33 -4.79 14.00
C ILE A 390 -1.97 -3.46 13.30
N PHE A 391 -2.60 -3.19 12.15
CA PHE A 391 -2.59 -1.90 11.45
C PHE A 391 -4.03 -1.50 11.13
N GLU A 392 -4.26 -0.27 10.65
CA GLU A 392 -5.61 0.26 10.37
C GLU A 392 -6.49 -0.65 9.50
N ARG A 393 -5.87 -1.41 8.59
CA ARG A 393 -6.57 -2.29 7.65
C ARG A 393 -6.16 -3.76 7.74
N LEU A 394 -5.12 -4.10 8.49
CA LEU A 394 -4.59 -5.47 8.56
C LEU A 394 -4.83 -6.03 9.95
N ALA A 395 -5.48 -7.20 10.00
CA ALA A 395 -5.75 -7.93 11.23
C ALA A 395 -5.20 -9.35 11.19
N LEU A 396 -4.86 -9.87 12.36
CA LEU A 396 -4.59 -11.28 12.60
C LEU A 396 -5.72 -11.85 13.46
N ALA A 397 -6.20 -13.04 13.11
CA ALA A 397 -7.31 -13.66 13.83
C ALA A 397 -7.11 -15.17 14.00
N GLY A 398 -7.52 -15.67 15.16
CA GLY A 398 -7.71 -17.10 15.43
C GLY A 398 -9.13 -17.52 15.11
N THR A 399 -9.30 -18.70 14.52
CA THR A 399 -10.60 -19.28 14.18
C THR A 399 -10.79 -20.61 14.90
N TRP A 400 -12.02 -20.87 15.31
CA TRP A 400 -12.47 -22.17 15.79
C TRP A 400 -13.79 -22.50 15.11
N ARG A 401 -13.81 -23.59 14.35
CA ARG A 401 -15.00 -24.17 13.74
C ARG A 401 -15.29 -25.48 14.46
N PHE A 402 -16.51 -25.62 14.98
CA PHE A 402 -16.98 -26.82 15.67
C PHE A 402 -18.18 -27.42 14.96
N GLN A 403 -18.07 -28.67 14.55
CA GLN A 403 -19.11 -29.43 13.86
C GLN A 403 -19.77 -30.40 14.84
N PRO A 404 -21.04 -30.22 15.24
CA PRO A 404 -21.68 -31.05 16.26
C PRO A 404 -21.86 -32.52 15.86
N SER A 405 -21.98 -32.79 14.56
CA SER A 405 -22.16 -34.14 14.00
C SER A 405 -20.90 -34.55 13.26
N ALA A 406 -20.10 -35.43 13.85
CA ALA A 406 -18.83 -35.90 13.29
C ALA A 406 -18.61 -37.38 13.64
N GLY A 407 -17.66 -37.98 12.95
CA GLY A 407 -17.22 -39.35 13.16
C GLY A 407 -16.16 -39.48 14.24
N GLU A 408 -15.41 -40.58 14.17
CA GLU A 408 -14.32 -40.87 15.10
C GLU A 408 -12.98 -40.28 14.63
N GLY A 409 -12.02 -40.18 15.56
CA GLY A 409 -10.64 -39.78 15.29
C GLY A 409 -10.23 -38.42 15.87
N ALA A 410 -8.95 -38.09 15.69
CA ALA A 410 -8.38 -36.85 16.21
C ALA A 410 -8.96 -35.63 15.49
N MET A 411 -9.47 -34.66 16.26
CA MET A 411 -10.06 -33.42 15.75
C MET A 411 -11.24 -33.63 14.77
N ALA A 412 -11.94 -34.77 14.86
CA ALA A 412 -13.03 -35.16 13.97
C ALA A 412 -14.16 -34.12 13.86
N ASN A 413 -14.36 -33.34 14.93
CA ASN A 413 -15.44 -32.36 15.06
C ASN A 413 -14.96 -30.90 15.10
N MET A 414 -13.67 -30.63 14.89
CA MET A 414 -13.16 -29.28 15.07
C MET A 414 -12.02 -28.91 14.12
N LEU A 415 -11.98 -27.64 13.76
CA LEU A 415 -10.93 -27.04 12.97
C LEU A 415 -10.48 -25.75 13.67
N LEU A 416 -9.20 -25.68 14.03
CA LEU A 416 -8.56 -24.50 14.60
C LEU A 416 -7.76 -23.82 13.48
N GLY A 417 -7.83 -22.50 13.37
CA GLY A 417 -7.12 -21.78 12.32
C GLY A 417 -6.53 -20.46 12.76
N LEU A 418 -5.62 -19.96 11.93
CA LEU A 418 -5.04 -18.63 12.00
C LEU A 418 -5.17 -17.99 10.63
N ARG A 419 -5.67 -16.76 10.58
CA ARG A 419 -5.86 -16.02 9.33
C ARG A 419 -5.35 -14.60 9.42
N ALA A 420 -4.79 -14.10 8.33
CA ALA A 420 -4.54 -12.70 8.10
C ALA A 420 -5.70 -12.12 7.28
N GLN A 421 -6.26 -11.00 7.74
CA GLN A 421 -7.44 -10.35 7.17
C GLN A 421 -7.10 -8.91 6.78
N TYR A 422 -7.44 -8.51 5.56
CA TYR A 422 -7.25 -7.16 5.04
C TYR A 422 -8.60 -6.49 4.76
N LEU A 423 -8.84 -5.35 5.38
CA LEU A 423 -10.03 -4.52 5.23
C LEU A 423 -9.89 -3.60 4.00
N PHE A 424 -10.79 -3.76 3.03
CA PHE A 424 -10.82 -2.97 1.80
C PHE A 424 -11.51 -1.62 1.96
N THR A 425 -12.55 -1.57 2.81
CA THR A 425 -13.28 -0.34 3.13
C THR A 425 -12.49 0.55 4.09
N THR A 426 -12.85 1.83 4.16
CA THR A 426 -12.35 2.72 5.20
C THR A 426 -12.83 2.21 6.57
N PRO A 427 -11.95 2.12 7.58
CA PRO A 427 -12.36 1.80 8.94
C PRO A 427 -13.38 2.83 9.45
N ARG A 428 -14.52 2.36 9.98
CA ARG A 428 -15.59 3.18 10.55
C ARG A 428 -16.18 2.48 11.77
N GLU A 429 -16.76 3.24 12.70
CA GLU A 429 -17.45 2.68 13.87
C GLU A 429 -18.74 1.98 13.47
N GLU A 430 -19.48 2.57 12.52
CA GLU A 430 -20.75 2.07 12.01
C GLU A 430 -20.72 1.95 10.47
N GLY A 431 -21.65 1.16 9.93
CA GLY A 431 -21.82 0.94 8.50
C GLY A 431 -21.14 -0.32 7.95
N LEU A 432 -20.95 -0.33 6.64
CA LEU A 432 -20.50 -1.49 5.87
C LEU A 432 -18.98 -1.64 5.88
N GLY A 433 -18.50 -2.83 6.27
CA GLY A 433 -17.12 -3.27 6.15
C GLY A 433 -16.97 -4.43 5.17
N LEU A 434 -15.94 -4.37 4.31
CA LEU A 434 -15.58 -5.46 3.41
C LEU A 434 -14.12 -5.84 3.63
N ALA A 435 -13.85 -7.10 3.94
CA ALA A 435 -12.50 -7.63 4.12
C ALA A 435 -12.29 -8.94 3.35
N GLY A 436 -11.02 -9.22 3.00
CA GLY A 436 -10.58 -10.50 2.48
C GLY A 436 -9.60 -11.14 3.46
N PHE A 437 -9.52 -12.47 3.52
CA PHE A 437 -8.56 -13.15 4.37
C PHE A 437 -7.98 -14.41 3.73
N VAL A 438 -6.78 -14.76 4.20
CA VAL A 438 -6.09 -16.01 3.90
C VAL A 438 -5.51 -16.57 5.19
N GLY A 439 -5.54 -17.89 5.35
CA GLY A 439 -5.11 -18.53 6.58
C GLY A 439 -4.75 -20.00 6.42
N GLY A 440 -4.22 -20.54 7.50
CA GLY A 440 -3.96 -21.97 7.68
C GLY A 440 -4.80 -22.52 8.81
N SER A 441 -5.06 -23.82 8.77
CA SER A 441 -5.81 -24.50 9.83
C SER A 441 -5.32 -25.90 10.12
N TYR A 442 -5.70 -26.39 11.30
CA TYR A 442 -5.42 -27.72 11.79
C TYR A 442 -6.69 -28.35 12.40
N GLY A 443 -7.04 -29.55 11.96
CA GLY A 443 -8.24 -30.29 12.36
C GLY A 443 -8.99 -30.86 11.15
N GLN A 444 -10.23 -31.32 11.35
CA GLN A 444 -10.99 -31.99 10.28
C GLN A 444 -12.37 -31.38 10.06
N ILE A 445 -12.81 -31.49 8.81
CA ILE A 445 -14.21 -31.39 8.42
C ILE A 445 -14.60 -32.78 7.93
N GLN A 446 -15.62 -33.37 8.55
CA GLN A 446 -16.03 -34.74 8.27
C GLN A 446 -17.45 -34.74 7.69
N PRO A 447 -17.61 -34.74 6.36
CA PRO A 447 -18.93 -34.89 5.75
C PRO A 447 -19.42 -36.34 5.80
N GLN A 448 -20.74 -36.51 5.94
CA GLN A 448 -21.40 -37.82 5.93
C GLN A 448 -22.27 -37.94 4.67
N PRO A 449 -21.82 -38.64 3.61
CA PRO A 449 -22.61 -38.81 2.40
C PRO A 449 -23.85 -39.66 2.67
N ALA A 450 -24.94 -39.40 1.95
CA ALA A 450 -26.15 -40.21 2.03
C ALA A 450 -25.92 -41.60 1.41
N GLN A 451 -26.58 -42.62 1.96
CA GLN A 451 -26.61 -43.97 1.39
C GLN A 451 -28.03 -44.31 0.92
N PRO A 452 -28.18 -45.11 -0.14
CA PRO A 452 -29.50 -45.56 -0.59
C PRO A 452 -30.08 -46.67 0.29
N THR A 453 -29.26 -47.33 1.10
CA THR A 453 -29.72 -48.24 2.16
C THR A 453 -30.20 -47.46 3.37
N SER A 454 -31.01 -48.07 4.24
CA SER A 454 -31.41 -47.45 5.52
C SER A 454 -30.24 -47.24 6.50
N ASP A 455 -29.06 -47.78 6.18
CA ASP A 455 -27.85 -47.68 6.99
C ASP A 455 -27.17 -46.33 6.81
N LYS A 456 -26.71 -45.72 7.90
CA LYS A 456 -25.92 -44.49 7.84
C LYS A 456 -24.53 -44.78 7.25
N ALA A 457 -24.04 -43.89 6.38
CA ALA A 457 -22.65 -43.95 5.94
C ALA A 457 -21.69 -43.71 7.12
N PRO A 458 -20.48 -44.28 7.09
CA PRO A 458 -19.37 -43.72 7.85
C PRO A 458 -19.08 -42.28 7.42
N TYR A 459 -18.41 -41.52 8.28
CA TYR A 459 -17.96 -40.18 7.93
C TYR A 459 -16.72 -40.25 7.04
N VAL A 460 -16.56 -39.27 6.16
CA VAL A 460 -15.33 -39.11 5.39
C VAL A 460 -14.27 -38.51 6.28
N ARG A 461 -13.09 -39.12 6.30
CA ARG A 461 -11.91 -38.64 6.99
C ARG A 461 -11.07 -37.76 6.07
N ALA A 462 -10.86 -36.52 6.48
CA ALA A 462 -10.05 -35.54 5.75
C ALA A 462 -8.66 -35.39 6.35
N GLY A 463 -7.79 -34.68 5.63
CA GLY A 463 -6.47 -34.31 6.13
C GLY A 463 -6.57 -33.34 7.31
N LEU A 464 -5.57 -33.39 8.20
CA LEU A 464 -5.51 -32.53 9.39
C LEU A 464 -5.02 -31.12 9.09
N GLY A 465 -4.22 -30.90 8.05
CA GLY A 465 -3.77 -29.56 7.65
C GLY A 465 -4.80 -28.92 6.74
N GLY A 466 -4.92 -27.59 6.75
CA GLY A 466 -5.83 -26.89 5.86
C GLY A 466 -5.35 -25.50 5.46
N VAL A 467 -5.82 -25.06 4.30
CA VAL A 467 -5.71 -23.68 3.82
C VAL A 467 -7.12 -23.08 3.75
N GLN A 468 -7.22 -21.84 4.19
CA GLN A 468 -8.46 -21.06 4.26
C GLN A 468 -8.33 -19.82 3.39
N LEU A 469 -9.35 -19.53 2.58
CA LEU A 469 -9.46 -18.30 1.79
C LEU A 469 -10.90 -17.84 1.79
N GLY A 470 -11.16 -16.56 2.07
CA GLY A 470 -12.53 -16.07 2.09
C GLY A 470 -12.65 -14.56 2.16
N GLY A 471 -13.89 -14.11 2.28
CA GLY A 471 -14.25 -12.72 2.48
C GLY A 471 -15.10 -12.56 3.74
N VAL A 472 -15.08 -11.36 4.31
CA VAL A 472 -16.00 -10.95 5.38
C VAL A 472 -16.75 -9.74 4.89
N VAL A 473 -18.08 -9.81 4.96
CA VAL A 473 -18.98 -8.67 4.86
C VAL A 473 -19.50 -8.42 6.26
N VAL A 474 -19.27 -7.23 6.82
CA VAL A 474 -19.84 -6.81 8.10
C VAL A 474 -20.71 -5.59 7.89
N TYR A 475 -21.84 -5.53 8.59
CA TYR A 475 -22.59 -4.31 8.79
C TYR A 475 -22.69 -4.02 10.28
N ARG A 476 -22.03 -2.94 10.74
CA ARG A 476 -22.07 -2.47 12.12
C ARG A 476 -23.20 -1.47 12.28
N PHE A 477 -24.10 -1.72 13.22
CA PHE A 477 -25.20 -0.80 13.57
C PHE A 477 -24.96 -0.08 14.90
N SER A 478 -23.81 -0.36 15.52
CA SER A 478 -23.26 0.35 16.67
C SER A 478 -21.75 0.13 16.70
N ARG A 479 -21.03 0.97 17.43
CA ARG A 479 -19.58 0.83 17.66
C ARG A 479 -19.14 -0.58 18.07
N ASN A 480 -19.94 -1.28 18.89
CA ASN A 480 -19.58 -2.58 19.47
C ASN A 480 -20.28 -3.77 18.82
N PHE A 481 -21.36 -3.56 18.05
CA PHE A 481 -22.17 -4.67 17.53
C PHE A 481 -22.49 -4.51 16.04
N GLY A 482 -22.35 -5.63 15.33
CA GLY A 482 -22.70 -5.74 13.92
C GLY A 482 -23.18 -7.13 13.54
N LEU A 483 -23.58 -7.29 12.29
CA LEU A 483 -23.83 -8.57 11.66
C LEU A 483 -22.72 -8.88 10.67
N HIS A 484 -22.28 -10.12 10.60
CA HIS A 484 -21.28 -10.55 9.63
C HIS A 484 -21.79 -11.71 8.77
N PHE A 485 -21.29 -11.76 7.55
CA PHE A 485 -21.39 -12.87 6.62
C PHE A 485 -20.00 -13.20 6.09
N THR A 486 -19.64 -14.47 6.05
CA THR A 486 -18.30 -14.95 5.71
C THR A 486 -18.39 -16.17 4.79
N PRO A 487 -18.30 -15.97 3.46
CA PRO A 487 -18.02 -17.05 2.53
C PRO A 487 -16.54 -17.44 2.59
N GLU A 488 -16.26 -18.72 2.76
CA GLU A 488 -14.91 -19.27 2.92
C GLU A 488 -14.72 -20.60 2.20
N VAL A 489 -13.56 -20.76 1.57
CA VAL A 489 -13.09 -22.02 0.99
C VAL A 489 -12.07 -22.66 1.92
N HIS A 490 -12.26 -23.95 2.18
CA HIS A 490 -11.34 -24.82 2.87
C HIS A 490 -10.76 -25.87 1.92
N MET A 491 -9.44 -26.01 1.93
CA MET A 491 -8.73 -27.12 1.29
C MET A 491 -7.94 -27.88 2.36
N LEU A 492 -8.41 -29.07 2.74
CA LEU A 492 -7.74 -29.92 3.73
C LEU A 492 -6.73 -30.84 3.04
N LEU A 493 -5.63 -31.14 3.72
CA LEU A 493 -4.44 -31.85 3.22
C LEU A 493 -3.82 -32.71 4.34
N PRO A 494 -3.08 -33.79 4.02
CA PRO A 494 -2.76 -34.28 2.66
C PRO A 494 -3.90 -35.08 2.02
N LEU A 495 -4.80 -35.65 2.82
CA LEU A 495 -6.04 -36.25 2.33
C LEU A 495 -6.97 -35.12 1.88
N PHE A 496 -7.00 -34.88 0.57
CA PHE A 496 -7.65 -33.72 -0.01
C PHE A 496 -9.15 -33.72 0.25
N LEU A 497 -9.64 -32.66 0.91
CA LEU A 497 -11.07 -32.36 0.98
C LEU A 497 -11.29 -30.88 0.65
N PHE A 498 -12.14 -30.63 -0.34
CA PHE A 498 -12.63 -29.30 -0.65
C PHE A 498 -13.95 -29.04 0.06
N ASN A 499 -14.07 -27.93 0.78
CA ASN A 499 -15.31 -27.53 1.44
C ASN A 499 -15.54 -26.02 1.31
N LEU A 500 -16.77 -25.61 1.02
CA LEU A 500 -17.19 -24.23 0.96
C LEU A 500 -18.10 -23.96 2.16
N ASP A 501 -17.69 -23.08 3.07
CA ASP A 501 -18.44 -22.66 4.25
C ASP A 501 -19.07 -21.27 4.02
N PHE A 502 -20.33 -21.13 4.40
CA PHE A 502 -21.03 -19.85 4.52
C PHE A 502 -21.38 -19.63 5.99
N THR A 503 -20.72 -18.68 6.63
CA THR A 503 -20.96 -18.36 8.03
C THR A 503 -21.72 -17.05 8.16
N ALA A 504 -22.73 -17.01 9.01
CA ALA A 504 -23.46 -15.78 9.33
C ALA A 504 -23.66 -15.67 10.85
N GLY A 505 -23.62 -14.45 11.36
CA GLY A 505 -23.88 -14.22 12.78
C GLY A 505 -23.58 -12.79 13.22
N VAL A 506 -23.17 -12.65 14.48
CA VAL A 506 -22.92 -11.36 15.12
C VAL A 506 -21.42 -11.07 15.15
N GLU A 507 -21.06 -9.82 14.90
CA GLU A 507 -19.75 -9.25 15.19
C GLU A 507 -19.83 -8.43 16.48
N ILE A 508 -18.83 -8.60 17.35
CA ILE A 508 -18.64 -7.80 18.55
C ILE A 508 -17.26 -7.13 18.47
N GLY A 509 -17.21 -5.81 18.48
CA GLY A 509 -15.98 -5.01 18.49
C GLY A 509 -15.68 -4.44 19.87
N PHE A 510 -14.40 -4.38 20.26
CA PHE A 510 -13.94 -3.80 21.53
C PHE A 510 -12.56 -3.13 21.43
#